data_AF-A0A7X6SS74-F1
#
_entry.id   AF-A0A7X6SS74-F1
#
_cell.length_a   1.000
_cell.length_b   1.000
_cell.length_c   1.000
_cell.angle_alpha   90.00
_cell.angle_beta   90.00
_cell.angle_gamma   90.00
#
_symmetry.space_group_name_H-M   'P 1'
#
loop_
_entity.id
_entity.type
_entity.pdbx_description
1 polymer ?
#
loop_
_entity_poly.entity_id
_entity_poly.type
_entity_poly.pdbx_seq_one_letter_code
_entity_poly.pdbx_strand_id
1 'polypeptide(L)'
;IEHLVRLRELQQEKSENSYGFIAFIPWPFQDKGTRLRNEMGIKSRYSPPEYLRMIAISRIMLTNIRNIQASVLTVGRETGMLSLHAGANDLGSVMMEENVVSSAGSDNRFSADDLREIIVTAGFEPQRRNQKYEEVE
;
A
#
# COMPACT_ATOMS: atom_id res chain seq x y z
N ILE A 1 1.28 5.33 15.39
CA ILE A 1 0.75 6.71 15.26
C ILE A 1 1.88 7.74 15.15
N GLU A 2 2.86 7.74 16.04
CA GLU A 2 4.01 8.66 16.00
C GLU A 2 4.67 8.75 14.61
N HIS A 3 4.89 7.62 13.95
CA HIS A 3 5.43 7.59 12.59
C HIS A 3 4.61 8.43 11.59
N LEU A 4 3.28 8.33 11.63
CA LEU A 4 2.40 9.11 10.74
C LEU A 4 2.45 10.61 11.07
N VAL A 5 2.58 10.97 12.34
CA VAL A 5 2.74 12.37 12.77
C VAL A 5 4.03 12.94 12.20
N ARG A 6 5.16 12.23 12.37
CA ARG A 6 6.46 12.67 11.85
C ARG A 6 6.46 12.79 10.32
N LEU A 7 5.81 11.85 9.61
CA LEU A 7 5.68 11.95 8.15
C LEU A 7 4.88 13.19 7.73
N ARG A 8 3.76 13.48 8.42
CA ARG A 8 2.94 14.67 8.14
C ARG A 8 3.73 15.95 8.41
N GLU A 9 4.41 16.05 9.55
CA GLU A 9 5.22 17.21 9.93
C GLU A 9 6.34 17.45 8.91
N LEU A 10 7.10 16.40 8.58
CA LEU A 10 8.14 16.50 7.56
C LEU A 10 7.59 16.92 6.19
N GLN A 11 6.41 16.43 5.82
CA GLN A 11 5.73 16.84 4.60
C GLN A 11 5.27 18.30 4.64
N GLN A 12 4.99 18.88 5.81
CA GLN A 12 4.66 20.31 5.95
C GLN A 12 5.88 21.20 5.72
N GLU A 13 7.08 20.72 6.03
CA GLU A 13 8.35 21.45 5.80
C GLU A 13 8.80 21.42 4.32
N LYS A 14 8.09 20.69 3.46
CA LYS A 14 8.41 20.56 2.04
C LYS A 14 8.40 21.92 1.35
N SER A 15 9.50 22.28 0.68
CA SER A 15 9.57 23.48 -0.17
C SER A 15 8.64 23.40 -1.39
N GLU A 16 8.21 24.56 -1.89
CA GLU A 16 7.26 24.65 -3.02
C GLU A 16 7.74 23.91 -4.28
N ASN A 17 9.06 23.92 -4.53
CA ASN A 17 9.68 23.32 -5.72
C ASN A 17 10.04 21.83 -5.56
N SER A 18 9.69 21.19 -4.43
CA SER A 18 9.92 19.76 -4.20
C SER A 18 8.61 18.97 -4.36
N TYR A 19 8.70 17.70 -4.73
CA TYR A 19 7.53 16.81 -4.76
C TYR A 19 7.12 16.33 -3.36
N GLY A 20 8.08 16.18 -2.44
CA GLY A 20 7.85 15.59 -1.12
C GLY A 20 7.37 14.13 -1.23
N PHE A 21 6.63 13.67 -0.23
CA PHE A 21 5.96 12.37 -0.27
C PHE A 21 4.75 12.42 -1.19
N ILE A 22 4.82 11.70 -2.30
CA ILE A 22 3.71 11.56 -3.25
C ILE A 22 2.76 10.43 -2.88
N ALA A 23 3.20 9.47 -2.06
CA ALA A 23 2.41 8.34 -1.61
C ALA A 23 2.88 7.80 -0.26
N PHE A 24 1.96 7.19 0.47
CA PHE A 24 2.25 6.39 1.65
C PHE A 24 1.70 4.97 1.45
N ILE A 25 2.51 3.96 1.76
CA ILE A 25 2.14 2.55 1.61
C ILE A 25 2.33 1.84 2.96
N PRO A 26 1.26 1.49 3.70
CA PRO A 26 1.38 0.65 4.88
C PRO A 26 1.56 -0.81 4.45
N TRP A 27 2.65 -1.42 4.90
CA TRP A 27 2.97 -2.82 4.64
C TRP A 27 2.78 -3.64 5.91
N PRO A 28 2.01 -4.74 5.87
CA PRO A 28 2.12 -5.73 6.93
C PRO A 28 3.51 -6.36 6.88
N PHE A 29 4.10 -6.58 8.05
CA PHE A 29 5.39 -7.25 8.16
C PHE A 29 5.32 -8.64 7.50
N GLN A 30 6.26 -8.98 6.62
CA GLN A 30 6.40 -10.32 6.05
C GLN A 30 7.56 -11.01 6.75
N ASP A 31 7.29 -12.07 7.50
CA ASP A 31 8.25 -12.67 8.43
C ASP A 31 9.00 -13.88 7.85
N LYS A 32 8.47 -14.55 6.82
CA LYS A 32 9.10 -15.74 6.23
C LYS A 32 10.46 -15.37 5.64
N GLY A 33 11.46 -16.24 5.83
CA GLY A 33 12.81 -16.00 5.31
C GLY A 33 13.62 -14.91 6.05
N THR A 34 13.07 -14.27 7.09
CA THR A 34 13.79 -13.22 7.83
C THR A 34 14.60 -13.76 9.02
N ARG A 35 15.70 -13.09 9.35
CA ARG A 35 16.46 -13.35 10.59
C ARG A 35 15.61 -13.15 11.84
N LEU A 36 14.72 -12.15 11.84
CA LEU A 36 13.78 -11.89 12.93
C LEU A 36 12.92 -13.11 13.26
N ARG A 37 12.46 -13.83 12.24
CA ARG A 37 11.73 -15.07 12.44
C ARG A 37 12.63 -16.22 12.86
N ASN A 38 13.73 -16.42 12.14
CA ASN A 38 14.58 -17.61 12.28
C ASN A 38 15.40 -17.63 13.57
N GLU A 39 15.91 -16.47 14.00
CA GLU A 39 16.78 -16.34 15.17
C GLU A 39 16.01 -15.88 16.42
N MET A 40 14.97 -15.05 16.25
CA MET A 40 14.27 -14.41 17.37
C MET A 40 12.82 -14.89 17.54
N GLY A 41 12.33 -15.77 16.67
CA GLY A 41 10.96 -16.30 16.75
C GLY A 41 9.87 -15.26 16.52
N ILE A 42 10.21 -14.07 16.00
CA ILE A 42 9.26 -12.99 15.72
C ILE A 42 8.41 -13.41 14.53
N LYS A 43 7.08 -13.43 14.72
CA LYS A 43 6.13 -13.79 13.69
C LYS A 43 5.26 -12.61 13.32
N SER A 44 4.98 -12.49 12.03
CA SER A 44 3.98 -11.52 11.57
C SER A 44 2.61 -11.92 12.08
N ARG A 45 1.89 -10.94 12.64
CA ARG A 45 0.51 -11.07 13.05
C ARG A 45 -0.22 -9.83 12.58
N TYR A 46 -1.04 -10.00 11.56
CA TYR A 46 -2.02 -9.01 11.16
C TYR A 46 -3.28 -9.73 10.68
N SER A 47 -4.40 -9.05 10.78
CA SER A 47 -5.68 -9.48 10.21
C SER A 47 -6.17 -8.45 9.18
N PRO A 48 -7.03 -8.86 8.22
CA PRO A 48 -7.61 -7.92 7.27
C PRO A 48 -8.28 -6.70 7.93
N PRO A 49 -9.07 -6.83 9.02
CA PRO A 49 -9.64 -5.65 9.70
C PRO A 49 -8.59 -4.70 10.30
N GLU A 50 -7.47 -5.22 10.81
CA GLU A 50 -6.38 -4.36 11.32
C GLU A 50 -5.68 -3.61 10.19
N TYR A 51 -5.50 -4.25 9.03
CA TYR A 51 -4.95 -3.60 7.84
C TYR A 51 -5.87 -2.50 7.31
N LEU A 52 -7.17 -2.78 7.18
CA LEU A 52 -8.16 -1.79 6.76
C LEU A 52 -8.21 -0.60 7.73
N ARG A 53 -8.12 -0.86 9.04
CA ARG A 53 -8.00 0.19 10.05
C ARG A 53 -6.73 1.02 9.86
N MET A 54 -5.60 0.40 9.53
CA MET A 54 -4.36 1.12 9.25
C MET A 54 -4.51 2.04 8.03
N ILE A 55 -5.11 1.56 6.94
CA ILE A 55 -5.41 2.37 5.74
C ILE A 55 -6.28 3.58 6.12
N ALA A 56 -7.38 3.36 6.85
CA ALA A 56 -8.29 4.42 7.26
C ALA A 56 -7.61 5.45 8.17
N ILE A 57 -6.84 5.01 9.16
CA ILE A 57 -6.07 5.91 10.03
C ILE A 57 -5.05 6.71 9.21
N SER A 58 -4.36 6.09 8.27
CA SER A 58 -3.41 6.79 7.38
C SER A 58 -4.11 7.85 6.55
N ARG A 59 -5.27 7.56 5.96
CA ARG A 59 -6.07 8.56 5.21
C ARG A 59 -6.49 9.74 6.08
N ILE A 60 -6.93 9.49 7.31
CA ILE A 60 -7.35 10.55 8.24
C ILE A 60 -6.16 11.38 8.73
N MET A 61 -5.05 10.74 9.06
CA MET A 61 -3.90 11.39 9.69
C MET A 61 -3.02 12.14 8.70
N LEU A 62 -2.77 11.57 7.51
CA LEU A 62 -1.84 12.08 6.51
C LEU A 62 -2.53 13.04 5.52
N THR A 63 -3.09 14.12 6.04
CA THR A 63 -3.88 15.10 5.27
C THR A 63 -3.11 15.78 4.13
N ASN A 64 -1.76 15.73 4.15
CA ASN A 64 -0.87 16.33 3.16
C ASN A 64 -0.06 15.30 2.33
N ILE A 65 -0.38 14.01 2.44
CA ILE A 65 0.12 12.96 1.55
C ILE A 65 -1.09 12.40 0.80
N ARG A 66 -1.23 12.80 -0.47
CA ARG A 66 -2.46 12.57 -1.25
C ARG A 66 -2.75 11.09 -1.47
N ASN A 67 -1.74 10.31 -1.83
CA ASN A 67 -1.95 8.93 -2.27
C ASN A 67 -1.68 7.94 -1.14
N ILE A 68 -2.67 7.09 -0.85
CA ILE A 68 -2.53 5.96 0.06
C ILE A 68 -2.65 4.71 -0.79
N GLN A 69 -1.56 3.95 -0.87
CA GLN A 69 -1.51 2.73 -1.65
C GLN A 69 -1.79 1.52 -0.74
N ALA A 70 -2.72 0.66 -1.15
CA ALA A 70 -2.90 -0.66 -0.57
C ALA A 70 -1.95 -1.65 -1.24
N SER A 71 -1.23 -2.44 -0.44
CA SER A 71 -0.29 -3.44 -0.95
C SER A 71 -1.03 -4.76 -1.21
N VAL A 72 -1.78 -4.83 -2.31
CA VAL A 72 -2.58 -6.01 -2.70
C VAL A 72 -1.72 -7.28 -2.77
N LEU A 73 -0.44 -7.14 -3.10
CA LEU A 73 0.54 -8.22 -3.15
C LEU A 73 0.77 -8.84 -1.77
N THR A 74 0.61 -8.09 -0.68
CA THR A 74 0.77 -8.63 0.68
C THR A 74 -0.54 -9.05 1.33
N VAL A 75 -1.66 -8.37 1.02
CA VAL A 75 -2.95 -8.57 1.71
C VAL A 75 -3.97 -9.35 0.89
N GLY A 76 -3.66 -9.64 -0.38
CA GLY A 76 -4.53 -10.35 -1.30
C GLY A 76 -5.66 -9.50 -1.87
N ARG A 77 -6.39 -10.12 -2.81
CA ARG A 77 -7.45 -9.50 -3.61
C ARG A 77 -8.57 -8.89 -2.75
N GLU A 78 -9.15 -9.67 -1.85
CA GLU A 78 -10.31 -9.26 -1.05
C GLU A 78 -10.00 -8.06 -0.15
N THR A 79 -8.89 -8.13 0.61
CA THR A 79 -8.47 -7.03 1.48
C THR A 79 -8.06 -5.80 0.66
N GLY A 80 -7.39 -5.98 -0.48
CA GLY A 80 -7.04 -4.88 -1.38
C GLY A 80 -8.28 -4.15 -1.90
N MET A 81 -9.30 -4.89 -2.32
CA MET A 81 -10.59 -4.36 -2.77
C MET A 81 -11.28 -3.53 -1.67
N LEU A 82 -11.38 -4.08 -0.46
CA LEU A 82 -11.96 -3.37 0.69
C LEU A 82 -11.15 -2.15 1.11
N SER A 83 -9.84 -2.13 0.84
CA SER A 83 -8.97 -1.00 1.19
C SER A 83 -9.32 0.27 0.42
N LEU A 84 -9.91 0.15 -0.78
CA LEU A 84 -10.40 1.30 -1.56
C LEU A 84 -11.50 2.05 -0.79
N HIS A 85 -12.43 1.32 -0.18
CA HIS A 85 -13.47 1.88 0.69
C HIS A 85 -12.93 2.40 2.03
N ALA A 86 -11.77 1.92 2.46
CA ALA A 86 -11.10 2.39 3.67
C ALA A 86 -10.26 3.67 3.45
N GLY A 87 -10.13 4.16 2.22
CA GLY A 87 -9.42 5.40 1.89
C GLY A 87 -8.14 5.22 1.08
N ALA A 88 -7.77 3.99 0.68
CA ALA A 88 -6.77 3.80 -0.36
C ALA A 88 -7.29 4.30 -1.70
N ASN A 89 -6.41 4.85 -2.53
CA ASN A 89 -6.74 5.28 -3.89
C ASN A 89 -5.77 4.71 -4.93
N ASP A 90 -5.00 3.71 -4.54
CA ASP A 90 -3.99 3.05 -5.36
C ASP A 90 -3.81 1.60 -4.88
N LEU A 91 -3.80 0.64 -5.79
CA LEU A 91 -3.55 -0.78 -5.50
C LEU A 91 -2.11 -1.21 -5.84
N GLY A 92 -1.27 -0.26 -6.25
CA GLY A 92 0.11 -0.48 -6.64
C GLY A 92 0.26 -0.76 -8.13
N SER A 93 1.50 -1.06 -8.52
CA SER A 93 1.86 -1.37 -9.90
C SER A 93 2.03 -2.88 -10.10
N VAL A 94 1.85 -3.32 -11.35
CA VAL A 94 2.21 -4.67 -11.77
C VAL A 94 3.73 -4.83 -11.63
N MET A 95 4.16 -5.77 -10.81
CA MET A 95 5.59 -6.09 -10.70
C MET A 95 5.99 -7.01 -11.85
N MET A 96 6.89 -6.56 -12.72
CA MET A 96 7.41 -7.37 -13.83
C MET A 96 8.38 -8.47 -13.34
N GLU A 97 9.13 -8.21 -12.27
CA GLU A 97 9.98 -9.18 -11.57
C GLU A 97 9.78 -9.04 -10.05
N GLU A 98 8.98 -9.92 -9.46
CA GLU A 98 8.71 -9.89 -8.02
C GLU A 98 9.43 -11.02 -7.27
N ASN A 99 10.73 -10.81 -7.05
CA ASN A 99 11.58 -11.76 -6.34
C ASN A 99 11.59 -11.54 -4.82
N VAL A 100 11.23 -10.34 -4.35
CA VAL A 100 11.38 -9.95 -2.93
C VAL A 100 10.18 -10.39 -2.08
N VAL A 101 8.95 -10.04 -2.46
CA VAL A 101 7.76 -10.38 -1.64
C VAL A 101 7.46 -11.89 -1.69
N SER A 102 7.77 -12.54 -2.81
CA SER A 102 7.73 -14.01 -2.95
C SER A 102 8.74 -14.71 -2.04
N SER A 103 9.99 -14.21 -1.98
CA SER A 103 10.99 -14.74 -1.04
C SER A 103 10.60 -14.54 0.43
N ALA A 104 9.81 -13.50 0.72
CA ALA A 104 9.26 -13.21 2.05
C ALA A 104 7.90 -13.90 2.32
N GLY A 105 7.41 -14.72 1.37
CA GLY A 105 6.31 -15.65 1.59
C GLY A 105 4.91 -15.19 1.18
N SER A 106 4.79 -14.16 0.34
CA SER A 106 3.54 -13.84 -0.35
C SER A 106 3.54 -14.39 -1.77
N ASP A 107 2.50 -15.12 -2.13
CA ASP A 107 2.35 -15.76 -3.44
C ASP A 107 1.39 -14.98 -4.37
N ASN A 108 0.83 -13.86 -3.90
CA ASN A 108 -0.10 -13.08 -4.70
C ASN A 108 0.63 -12.44 -5.90
N ARG A 109 0.11 -12.67 -7.09
CA ARG A 109 0.56 -12.04 -8.33
C ARG A 109 -0.65 -11.48 -9.05
N PHE A 110 -0.56 -10.24 -9.50
CA PHE A 110 -1.63 -9.56 -10.21
C PHE A 110 -1.08 -8.93 -11.49
N SER A 111 -1.73 -9.24 -12.60
CA SER A 111 -1.56 -8.54 -13.87
C SER A 111 -2.27 -7.18 -13.83
N ALA A 112 -2.07 -6.37 -14.89
CA ALA A 112 -2.77 -5.10 -15.02
C ALA A 112 -4.30 -5.31 -15.10
N ASP A 113 -4.73 -6.37 -15.79
CA ASP A 113 -6.14 -6.69 -15.94
C ASP A 113 -6.76 -7.14 -14.62
N ASP A 114 -6.02 -7.93 -13.82
CA ASP A 114 -6.48 -8.31 -12.48
C ASP A 114 -6.70 -7.08 -11.60
N LEU A 115 -5.77 -6.11 -11.61
CA LEU A 115 -5.91 -4.88 -10.83
C LEU A 115 -7.11 -4.04 -11.30
N ARG A 116 -7.32 -3.91 -12.62
CA ARG A 116 -8.50 -3.22 -13.17
C ARG A 116 -9.79 -3.89 -12.72
N GLU A 117 -9.85 -5.21 -12.81
CA GLU A 117 -11.00 -6.00 -12.41
C GLU A 117 -11.31 -5.82 -10.91
N ILE A 118 -10.29 -5.81 -10.05
CA ILE A 118 -10.46 -5.55 -8.61
C ILE A 118 -11.08 -4.16 -8.38
N ILE A 119 -10.58 -3.13 -9.06
CA ILE A 119 -11.07 -1.76 -8.89
C ILE A 119 -12.53 -1.63 -9.36
N VAL A 120 -12.85 -2.19 -10.52
CA VAL A 120 -14.23 -2.19 -11.06
C VAL A 120 -15.17 -2.98 -10.15
N THR A 121 -14.74 -4.16 -9.69
CA THR A 121 -15.54 -5.00 -8.76
C THR A 121 -15.79 -4.29 -7.44
N ALA A 122 -14.86 -3.47 -6.97
CA ALA A 122 -15.03 -2.63 -5.78
C ALA A 122 -16.03 -1.47 -5.97
N GLY A 123 -16.45 -1.19 -7.21
CA GLY A 123 -17.32 -0.06 -7.55
C GLY A 123 -16.58 1.25 -7.85
N PHE A 124 -15.29 1.19 -8.20
CA PHE A 124 -14.47 2.35 -8.55
C PHE A 124 -14.04 2.33 -10.03
N GLU A 125 -13.58 3.48 -10.53
CA GLU A 125 -13.04 3.61 -11.89
C GLU A 125 -11.52 3.36 -11.88
N PRO A 126 -11.01 2.38 -12.65
CA PRO A 126 -9.58 2.11 -12.74
C PRO A 126 -8.88 3.18 -13.59
N GLN A 127 -7.88 3.84 -13.00
CA GLN A 127 -7.05 4.80 -13.72
C GLN A 127 -5.59 4.35 -13.79
N ARG A 128 -5.03 4.35 -15.00
CA ARG A 128 -3.60 4.13 -15.21
C ARG A 128 -2.85 5.42 -14.90
N ARG A 129 -1.75 5.28 -14.17
CA ARG A 129 -0.91 6.41 -13.74
C ARG A 129 0.56 6.18 -14.03
N ASN A 130 1.31 7.26 -14.19
CA ASN A 130 2.77 7.22 -14.13
C ASN A 130 3.26 7.29 -12.67
N GLN A 131 4.58 7.35 -12.47
CA GLN A 131 5.19 7.41 -11.14
C GLN A 131 4.89 8.71 -10.38
N LYS A 132 4.46 9.76 -11.08
CA LYS A 132 4.04 11.04 -10.48
C LYS A 132 2.55 11.11 -10.17
N TYR A 133 1.81 10.02 -10.36
CA TYR A 133 0.34 9.98 -10.26
C TYR A 133 -0.37 10.87 -11.30
N GLU A 134 0.29 11.15 -12.42
CA GLU A 134 -0.35 11.76 -13.58
C GLU A 134 -1.05 10.67 -14.40
N GLU A 135 -2.20 11.02 -14.97
CA GLU A 135 -2.98 10.15 -15.82
C GLU A 135 -2.22 9.79 -17.10
N VAL A 136 -2.34 8.52 -17.52
CA VAL A 136 -1.70 8.01 -18.74
C VAL A 136 -2.75 7.26 -19.55
N GLU A 137 -2.83 7.58 -20.84
CA GLU A 137 -3.66 6.85 -21.81
C GLU A 137 -3.22 5.38 -21.99
#